data_AF-A0A0F9R3W4-F1
#
_entry.id   AF-A0A0F9R3W4-F1
#
_cell.length_a   1.000
_cell.length_b   1.000
_cell.length_c   1.000
_cell.angle_alpha   90.00
_cell.angle_beta   90.00
_cell.angle_gamma   90.00
#
_symmetry.space_group_name_H-M   'P 1'
#
loop_
_entity.id
_entity.type
_entity.pdbx_description
1 polymer ?
#
loop_
_entity_poly.entity_id
_entity_poly.type
_entity_poly.pdbx_seq_one_letter_code
_entity_poly.pdbx_strand_id
1 'polypeptide(L)' 'MPEYFVTWEIDISADSPERAAAAALKIQRDPESSATVFGVFDEEGEKHRVDLLGVYERLAMLPDKEGEHGS' A
#
# COMPACT_ATOMS: atom_id res chain seq x y z
N MET A 1 -9.03 -14.44 14.81
CA MET A 1 -8.17 -13.43 14.15
C MET A 1 -8.97 -12.16 14.10
N PRO A 2 -8.36 -10.99 14.32
CA PRO A 2 -9.09 -9.74 14.21
C PRO A 2 -9.56 -9.51 12.77
N GLU A 3 -10.77 -8.95 12.61
CA GLU A 3 -11.28 -8.50 11.31
C GLU A 3 -10.92 -7.03 11.07
N TYR A 4 -10.49 -6.70 9.84
CA TYR A 4 -10.16 -5.34 9.45
C TYR A 4 -10.96 -4.94 8.21
N PHE A 5 -11.50 -3.71 8.23
CA PHE A 5 -12.07 -3.10 7.04
C PHE A 5 -10.98 -2.27 6.34
N VAL A 6 -10.71 -2.57 5.07
CA VAL A 6 -9.62 -1.95 4.31
C VAL A 6 -10.19 -1.13 3.15
N THR A 7 -9.78 0.14 3.07
CA THR A 7 -10.13 1.04 1.98
C THR A 7 -8.89 1.49 1.22
N TRP A 8 -9.02 1.60 -0.10
CA TRP A 8 -8.06 2.25 -0.97
C TRP A 8 -8.80 3.30 -1.79
N GLU A 9 -8.28 4.52 -1.79
CA GLU A 9 -8.93 5.70 -2.37
C GLU A 9 -7.93 6.45 -3.24
N ILE A 10 -8.40 6.94 -4.39
CA ILE A 10 -7.61 7.75 -5.31
C ILE A 10 -8.51 8.75 -6.04
N ASP A 11 -8.02 9.97 -6.22
CA ASP A 11 -8.71 10.98 -7.04
C ASP A 11 -8.33 10.81 -8.51
N ILE A 12 -9.34 10.66 -9.37
CA ILE A 12 -9.17 10.48 -10.81
C ILE A 12 -10.06 11.47 -11.57
N SER A 13 -9.44 12.28 -12.42
CA SER A 13 -10.15 13.09 -13.40
C SER A 13 -10.51 12.24 -14.63
N ALA A 14 -11.79 12.13 -14.96
CA ALA A 14 -12.26 11.43 -16.14
C ALA A 14 -13.61 11.98 -16.63
N ASP A 15 -13.93 11.70 -17.90
CA ASP A 15 -15.17 12.19 -18.53
C ASP A 15 -16.44 11.44 -18.07
N SER A 16 -16.29 10.31 -17.38
CA SER A 16 -17.40 9.54 -16.82
C SER A 16 -16.97 8.69 -15.62
N PRO A 17 -17.91 8.26 -14.75
CA PRO A 17 -17.61 7.37 -13.62
C PRO A 17 -16.96 6.05 -14.02
N GLU A 18 -17.40 5.43 -15.13
CA GLU A 18 -16.85 4.16 -15.62
C GLU A 18 -15.40 4.31 -16.08
N ARG A 19 -15.06 5.46 -16.69
CA ARG A 19 -13.68 5.78 -17.08
C ARG A 19 -12.80 6.02 -15.86
N ALA A 20 -13.30 6.70 -14.83
CA ALA A 20 -12.60 6.89 -13.57
C ALA A 20 -12.29 5.54 -12.90
N ALA A 21 -13.29 4.66 -12.78
CA ALA A 21 -13.12 3.33 -12.21
C ALA A 21 -12.15 2.46 -13.02
N ALA A 22 -12.22 2.49 -14.35
CA ALA A 22 -11.29 1.75 -15.21
C ALA A 22 -9.84 2.25 -15.07
N ALA A 23 -9.62 3.56 -14.91
CA ALA A 23 -8.31 4.12 -14.66
C ALA A 23 -7.79 3.76 -13.26
N ALA A 24 -8.63 3.88 -12.23
CA ALA A 24 -8.31 3.48 -10.87
C ALA A 24 -7.91 1.99 -10.79
N LEU A 25 -8.65 1.11 -11.47
CA LEU A 25 -8.36 -0.33 -11.52
C LEU A 25 -7.01 -0.62 -12.18
N LYS A 26 -6.63 0.13 -13.23
CA LYS A 26 -5.31 -0.02 -13.86
C LYS A 26 -4.20 0.33 -12.88
N ILE A 27 -4.33 1.46 -12.17
CA ILE A 27 -3.36 1.89 -11.17
C ILE A 27 -3.27 0.87 -10.03
N GLN A 28 -4.40 0.40 -9.51
CA GLN A 28 -4.45 -0.57 -8.42
C GLN A 28 -3.77 -1.91 -8.77
N ARG A 29 -3.77 -2.31 -10.04
CA ARG A 29 -3.18 -3.57 -10.52
C ARG A 29 -1.76 -3.42 -11.06
N ASP A 30 -1.26 -2.20 -11.19
CA ASP A 30 0.08 -1.94 -11.68
C ASP A 30 1.09 -2.18 -10.55
N PRO A 31 1.94 -3.22 -10.64
CA PRO A 31 2.90 -3.56 -9.59
C PRO A 31 3.97 -2.47 -9.39
N GLU A 32 4.18 -1.60 -10.38
CA GLU A 32 5.11 -0.47 -10.30
C GLU A 32 4.42 0.82 -9.80
N SER A 33 3.13 0.75 -9.46
CA SER A 33 2.41 1.91 -8.94
C SER A 33 2.87 2.28 -7.54
N SER A 34 3.07 3.58 -7.32
CA SER A 34 3.34 4.14 -5.99
C SER A 34 2.07 4.36 -5.15
N ALA A 35 0.88 4.10 -5.69
CA ALA A 35 -0.39 4.29 -5.00
C ALA A 35 -0.70 3.13 -4.03
N THR A 36 0.17 2.88 -3.05
CA THR A 36 0.10 1.72 -2.14
C THR A 36 -0.30 2.09 -0.71
N VAL A 37 -1.00 3.21 -0.56
CA VAL A 37 -1.47 3.69 0.74
C VAL A 37 -2.91 3.27 0.99
N PHE A 38 -3.16 2.65 2.14
CA PHE A 38 -4.47 2.12 2.55
C PHE A 38 -4.94 2.77 3.84
N GLY A 39 -6.26 2.92 3.96
CA GLY A 39 -6.93 3.10 5.24
C GLY A 39 -7.34 1.73 5.78
N VAL A 40 -6.90 1.37 6.98
CA VAL A 40 -7.23 0.11 7.65
C VAL A 40 -7.96 0.45 8.94
N PHE A 41 -9.20 -0.01 9.07
CA PHE A 41 -10.01 0.18 10.27
C PHE A 41 -9.98 -1.11 11.08
N ASP A 42 -9.67 -1.01 12.37
CA ASP A 42 -9.74 -2.13 13.30
C ASP A 42 -11.15 -2.35 13.85
N GLU A 43 -11.29 -3.34 14.75
CA GLU A 43 -12.57 -3.71 15.36
C GLU A 43 -13.17 -2.61 16.25
N GLU A 44 -12.34 -1.67 16.71
CA GLU A 44 -12.77 -0.49 17.48
C GLU A 44 -13.19 0.68 16.57
N GLY A 45 -12.96 0.53 15.26
CA GLY A 45 -13.24 1.55 14.24
C GLY A 45 -12.13 2.58 14.09
N GLU A 46 -10.98 2.39 14.73
CA GLU A 46 -9.83 3.29 14.63
C GLU A 46 -9.16 3.13 13.26
N LYS A 47 -8.89 4.26 12.59
CA LYS A 47 -8.30 4.30 11.24
C LYS A 47 -6.77 4.36 11.31
N HIS A 48 -6.13 3.33 10.81
CA HIS A 48 -4.69 3.24 10.59
C HIS A 48 -4.36 3.55 9.14
N ARG A 49 -3.47 4.52 8.88
CA ARG A 49 -2.93 4.78 7.54
C ARG A 49 -1.69 3.91 7.31
N VAL A 50 -1.76 3.00 6.35
CA VAL A 50 -0.68 2.06 6.04
C VAL A 50 -0.11 2.36 4.65
N ASP A 51 1.14 2.79 4.58
CA ASP A 51 1.88 2.99 3.33
C ASP A 51 2.83 1.80 3.11
N LEU A 52 2.56 1.00 2.08
CA LEU A 52 3.34 -0.20 1.82
C LEU A 52 4.63 0.08 1.01
N LEU A 53 4.70 1.17 0.23
CA LEU A 53 5.92 1.51 -0.50
C LEU A 53 7.05 1.87 0.47
N GLY A 54 6.75 2.68 1.49
CA GLY A 54 7.72 3.04 2.53
C GLY A 54 8.17 1.86 3.41
N VAL A 55 7.38 0.77 3.46
CA VAL A 55 7.75 -0.48 4.14
C VAL A 55 8.72 -1.29 3.30
N TYR A 56 8.47 -1.41 1.99
CA TYR A 56 9.38 -2.10 1.07
C TYR A 56 10.71 -1.38 0.90
N GLU A 57 10.74 -0.04 0.80
CA GLU A 57 11.99 0.73 0.77
C GLU A 57 12.81 0.53 2.05
N ARG A 58 12.15 0.48 3.21
CA ARG A 58 12.82 0.27 4.50
C ARG A 58 13.39 -1.15 4.65
N LEU A 59 12.72 -2.15 4.08
CA LEU A 59 13.17 -3.55 4.10
C LEU A 59 14.23 -3.84 3.03
N ALA A 60 14.11 -3.24 1.85
CA ALA A 60 15.06 -3.38 0.74
C ALA A 60 16.40 -2.66 0.99
N MET A 61 16.46 -1.74 1.96
CA MET A 61 17.68 -1.04 2.39
C MET A 61 18.32 -1.63 3.65
N LEU A 62 17.83 -2.76 4.18
CA LEU A 62 18.61 -3.49 5.19
C LEU A 62 19.83 -4.08 4.47
N PRO A 63 21.07 -3.64 4.78
CA PRO A 63 22.22 -4.37 4.30
C PRO A 63 22.08 -5.81 4.79
N ASP A 64 22.23 -6.78 3.90
CA ASP A 64 22.48 -8.15 4.28
C ASP A 64 23.55 -8.09 5.37
N LYS A 65 23.20 -8.55 6.57
CA LYS A 65 24.17 -8.74 7.64
C LYS A 65 25.08 -9.88 7.17
N GLU A 66 26.07 -9.55 6.33
CA GLU A 66 27.14 -10.46 6.00
C GLU A 66 27.90 -10.75 7.28
N GLY A 67 27.82 -12.02 7.68
CA GLY A 67 28.86 -12.75 8.39
C GLY A 67 29.26 -12.19 9.75
N GLU A 68 28.86 -12.90 10.80
CA GLU A 68 29.76 -13.15 11.91
C GLU A 68 31.11 -13.66 11.35
N HIS A 69 32.09 -12.77 11.17
CA HIS A 69 33.49 -13.18 11.25
C HIS A 69 33.85 -13.15 12.72
N GLY A 70 33.68 -14.33 13.34
CA GLY A 70 34.38 -14.63 14.57
C GLY A 70 35.88 -14.42 14.37
N SER A 71 36.48 -13.69 15.30
CA SER A 71 37.91 -13.75 15.63
C SER A 71 38.06 -13.31 17.07
#